data_AF-A0A1V4QX88-F1
#
_entry.id   AF-A0A1V4QX88-F1
#
_cell.length_a   1.000
_cell.length_b   1.000
_cell.length_c   1.000
_cell.angle_alpha   90.00
_cell.angle_beta   90.00
_cell.angle_gamma   90.00
#
_symmetry.space_group_name_H-M   'P 1'
#
loop_
_entity.id
_entity.type
_entity.pdbx_description
1 polymer ?
#
loop_
_entity_poly.entity_id
_entity_poly.type
_entity_poly.pdbx_seq_one_letter_code
_entity_poly.pdbx_strand_id
1 'polypeptide(L)'
;MPNIAPFRATRFNPAVVGDVSSCLTLPYDRITDELQEKYYARSSYNICRVIKGKQLPGDSERENAYTRAGATWRNWLEARVVVEDSKPAIYAYDQSFAA
;
A
#
# COMPACT_ATOMS: atom_id res chain seq x y z
N MET A 1 -26.90 -15.21 -11.09
CA MET A 1 -26.86 -14.00 -10.25
C MET A 1 -25.48 -13.92 -9.61
N PRO A 2 -24.85 -12.74 -9.52
CA PRO A 2 -23.58 -12.57 -8.80
C PRO A 2 -23.78 -12.76 -7.30
N ASN A 3 -22.82 -13.39 -6.63
CA ASN A 3 -22.77 -13.51 -5.17
C ASN A 3 -21.87 -12.39 -4.64
N ILE A 4 -22.40 -11.56 -3.72
CA ILE A 4 -21.68 -10.45 -3.09
C ILE A 4 -21.51 -10.78 -1.61
N ALA A 5 -20.28 -10.90 -1.14
CA ALA A 5 -19.96 -11.17 0.26
C ALA A 5 -19.15 -10.01 0.87
N PRO A 6 -19.44 -9.61 2.12
CA PRO A 6 -18.64 -8.61 2.81
C PRO A 6 -17.27 -9.16 3.21
N PHE A 7 -16.28 -8.28 3.31
CA PHE A 7 -14.93 -8.62 3.77
C PHE A 7 -14.42 -7.55 4.74
N ARG A 8 -13.32 -7.82 5.43
CA ARG A 8 -12.65 -6.83 6.28
C ARG A 8 -11.61 -6.10 5.43
N ALA A 9 -11.79 -4.80 5.20
CA ALA A 9 -10.79 -4.00 4.52
C ALA A 9 -9.57 -3.81 5.43
N THR A 10 -8.38 -3.89 4.83
CA THR A 10 -7.14 -3.38 5.43
C THR A 10 -6.95 -1.92 5.02
N ARG A 11 -6.74 -1.03 5.98
CA ARG A 11 -6.60 0.42 5.75
C ARG A 11 -5.41 0.98 6.52
N PHE A 12 -4.81 2.05 6.02
CA PHE A 12 -3.83 2.80 6.80
C PHE A 12 -4.45 3.31 8.09
N ASN A 13 -3.69 3.23 9.18
CA ASN A 13 -4.07 3.73 10.49
C ASN A 13 -3.57 5.18 10.66
N PRO A 14 -4.44 6.20 10.61
CA PRO A 14 -4.02 7.60 10.68
C PRO A 14 -3.32 7.96 12.00
N ALA A 15 -3.57 7.20 13.08
CA ALA A 15 -2.88 7.41 14.36
C ALA A 15 -1.40 7.02 14.30
N VAL A 16 -0.99 6.20 13.32
CA VAL A 16 0.41 5.78 13.12
C VAL A 16 1.03 6.54 11.96
N VAL A 17 0.31 6.68 10.84
CA VAL A 17 0.89 7.27 9.62
C VAL A 17 0.66 8.77 9.46
N GLY A 18 -0.18 9.37 10.31
CA GLY A 18 -0.60 10.76 10.16
C GLY A 18 -1.47 10.94 8.92
N ASP A 19 -1.04 11.82 8.00
CA ASP A 19 -1.74 12.05 6.74
C ASP A 19 -1.63 10.84 5.79
N VAL A 20 -2.76 10.15 5.61
CA VAL A 20 -2.88 8.99 4.71
C VAL A 20 -2.53 9.35 3.27
N SER A 21 -2.76 10.59 2.82
CA SER A 21 -2.48 11.00 1.45
C SER A 21 -0.99 10.85 1.09
N SER A 22 -0.11 11.05 2.09
CA SER A 22 1.34 10.86 1.96
C SER A 22 1.74 9.41 1.70
N CYS A 23 0.88 8.46 2.06
CA CYS A 23 1.12 7.02 1.92
C CYS A 23 0.67 6.46 0.56
N LEU A 24 -0.07 7.24 -0.23
CA LEU A 24 -0.64 6.80 -1.49
C LEU A 24 0.29 7.05 -2.68
N THR A 25 0.01 6.36 -3.77
CA THR A 25 0.72 6.48 -5.06
C THR A 25 -0.27 6.61 -6.20
N LEU A 26 0.24 6.93 -7.38
CA LEU A 26 -0.44 6.57 -8.62
C LEU A 26 -0.54 5.03 -8.76
N PRO A 27 -1.40 4.53 -9.67
CA PRO A 27 -1.44 3.12 -10.03
C PRO A 27 -0.07 2.56 -10.42
N TYR A 28 0.16 1.27 -10.17
CA TYR A 28 1.47 0.59 -10.28
C TYR A 28 2.18 0.81 -11.63
N ASP A 29 1.42 0.76 -12.71
CA ASP A 29 1.86 0.92 -14.10
C ASP A 29 2.32 2.35 -14.42
N ARG A 30 1.89 3.34 -13.61
CA ARG A 30 2.24 4.76 -13.78
C ARG A 30 3.43 5.20 -12.92
N ILE A 31 3.93 4.36 -12.03
CA ILE A 31 5.06 4.69 -11.15
C ILE A 31 6.36 4.54 -11.94
N THR A 32 6.97 5.65 -12.37
CA THR A 32 8.35 5.66 -12.92
C THR A 32 9.38 5.55 -11.81
N ASP A 33 10.65 5.35 -12.14
CA ASP A 33 11.74 5.29 -11.15
C ASP A 33 11.88 6.61 -10.39
N GLU A 34 11.73 7.75 -11.06
CA GLU A 34 11.75 9.06 -10.40
C GLU A 34 10.55 9.25 -9.46
N LEU A 35 9.38 8.75 -9.83
CA LEU A 35 8.21 8.78 -8.96
C LEU A 35 8.37 7.82 -7.78
N GLN A 36 8.95 6.64 -7.98
CA GLN A 36 9.27 5.69 -6.91
C GLN A 36 10.17 6.36 -5.87
N GLU A 37 11.23 7.05 -6.29
CA GLU A 37 12.09 7.81 -5.38
C GLU A 37 11.32 8.88 -4.59
N LYS A 38 10.48 9.67 -5.29
CA LYS A 38 9.64 10.69 -4.64
C LYS A 38 8.69 10.09 -3.62
N TYR A 39 8.09 8.94 -3.91
CA TYR A 39 7.21 8.23 -2.97
C TYR A 39 7.96 7.70 -1.76
N TYR A 40 9.17 7.16 -1.95
CA TYR A 40 10.02 6.70 -0.87
C TYR A 40 10.44 7.84 0.08
N ALA A 41 10.74 9.02 -0.48
CA ALA A 41 11.09 10.20 0.29
C ALA A 41 9.89 10.86 0.99
N ARG A 42 8.68 10.74 0.40
CA ARG A 42 7.46 11.36 0.93
C ARG A 42 7.01 10.76 2.27
N SER A 43 7.09 9.45 2.40
CA SER A 43 6.69 8.75 3.62
C SER A 43 7.39 7.40 3.77
N SER A 44 7.80 7.08 5.00
CA SER A 44 8.25 5.73 5.38
C SER A 44 7.17 4.67 5.20
N TYR A 45 5.90 5.07 5.18
CA TYR A 45 4.73 4.21 5.02
C TYR A 45 4.10 4.30 3.63
N ASN A 46 4.80 4.86 2.65
CA ASN A 46 4.28 4.92 1.29
C ASN A 46 4.13 3.51 0.68
N ILE A 47 2.93 3.20 0.18
CA ILE A 47 2.54 1.88 -0.33
C ILE A 47 3.41 1.41 -1.50
N CYS A 48 4.12 2.33 -2.17
CA CYS A 48 5.13 2.00 -3.19
C CYS A 48 6.12 0.94 -2.70
N ARG A 49 6.48 0.95 -1.41
CA ARG A 49 7.38 -0.05 -0.79
C ARG A 49 6.87 -1.48 -0.89
N VAL A 50 5.55 -1.66 -0.99
CA VAL A 50 4.88 -2.95 -1.09
C VAL A 50 4.51 -3.25 -2.55
N ILE A 51 3.88 -2.30 -3.24
CA ILE A 51 3.36 -2.57 -4.59
C ILE A 51 4.44 -2.52 -5.67
N LYS A 52 5.46 -1.67 -5.52
CA LYS A 52 6.56 -1.48 -6.49
C LYS A 52 7.85 -1.16 -5.74
N GLY A 53 8.35 -2.14 -4.99
CA GLY A 53 9.58 -2.01 -4.23
C GLY A 53 10.81 -1.75 -5.12
N LYS A 54 11.85 -1.13 -4.57
CA LYS A 54 13.12 -0.94 -5.30
C LYS A 54 13.79 -2.28 -5.58
N GLN A 55 14.28 -2.42 -6.82
CA GLN A 55 15.31 -3.40 -7.13
C GLN A 55 16.65 -2.87 -6.66
N LEU A 56 17.45 -3.74 -6.04
CA LEU A 56 18.74 -3.37 -5.49
C LEU A 56 19.85 -4.18 -6.16
N PRO A 57 21.06 -3.62 -6.30
CA PRO A 57 22.22 -4.42 -6.65
C PRO A 57 22.38 -5.58 -5.66
N GLY A 58 22.47 -6.81 -6.17
CA GLY A 58 22.54 -8.02 -5.35
C GLY A 58 21.22 -8.74 -5.13
N ASP A 59 20.11 -8.26 -5.71
CA ASP A 59 18.85 -9.00 -5.71
C ASP A 59 19.04 -10.41 -6.32
N SER A 60 18.41 -11.39 -5.68
CA SER A 60 18.47 -12.81 -5.99
C SER A 60 17.08 -13.44 -5.93
N GLU A 61 16.98 -14.73 -6.24
CA GLU A 61 15.72 -15.47 -6.10
C GLU A 61 15.21 -15.51 -4.65
N ARG A 62 16.12 -15.49 -3.66
CA ARG A 62 15.78 -15.58 -2.24
C ARG A 62 15.58 -14.23 -1.57
N GLU A 63 16.16 -13.17 -2.12
CA GLU A 63 16.06 -11.82 -1.59
C GLU A 63 15.96 -10.82 -2.73
N ASN A 64 14.78 -10.21 -2.86
CA ASN A 64 14.43 -9.27 -3.92
C ASN A 64 13.29 -8.35 -3.48
N ALA A 65 12.86 -7.46 -4.39
CA ALA A 65 11.79 -6.50 -4.15
C ALA A 65 10.50 -7.13 -3.58
N TYR A 66 10.12 -8.34 -4.01
CA TYR A 66 8.91 -9.02 -3.53
C TYR A 66 9.06 -9.56 -2.12
N THR A 67 10.21 -10.16 -1.79
CA THR A 67 10.48 -10.63 -0.43
C THR A 67 10.50 -9.47 0.56
N ARG A 68 11.08 -8.32 0.16
CA ARG A 68 11.07 -7.09 0.95
C ARG A 68 9.68 -6.48 1.06
N ALA A 69 8.85 -6.53 0.01
CA ALA A 69 7.45 -6.13 0.07
C ALA A 69 6.66 -6.97 1.09
N GLY A 70 6.83 -8.29 1.08
CA GLY A 70 6.20 -9.20 2.03
C GLY A 70 6.65 -8.95 3.48
N ALA A 71 7.95 -8.72 3.69
CA ALA A 71 8.49 -8.34 5.01
C ALA A 71 7.93 -6.99 5.48
N THR A 72 7.90 -5.99 4.59
CA THR A 72 7.33 -4.66 4.87
C THR A 72 5.86 -4.77 5.29
N TRP A 73 5.06 -5.54 4.54
CA TRP A 73 3.65 -5.73 4.83
C TRP A 73 3.40 -6.41 6.19
N ARG A 74 4.16 -7.47 6.52
CA ARG A 74 4.09 -8.12 7.84
C ARG A 74 4.44 -7.15 8.96
N ASN A 75 5.53 -6.41 8.81
CA ASN A 75 5.94 -5.40 9.79
C ASN A 75 4.88 -4.32 9.97
N TRP A 76 4.18 -3.92 8.90
CA TRP A 76 3.10 -2.93 8.96
C TRP A 76 1.85 -3.44 9.68
N LEU A 77 1.51 -4.72 9.54
CA LEU A 77 0.44 -5.36 10.30
C LEU A 77 0.78 -5.40 11.79
N GLU A 78 1.99 -5.85 12.13
CA GLU A 78 2.49 -5.94 13.51
C GLU A 78 2.56 -4.56 14.18
N ALA A 79 3.09 -3.57 13.47
CA ALA A 79 3.20 -2.18 13.93
C ALA A 79 1.88 -1.39 13.83
N ARG A 80 0.79 -2.02 13.37
CA ARG A 80 -0.53 -1.39 13.16
C ARG A 80 -0.49 -0.15 12.26
N VAL A 81 0.48 -0.08 11.33
CA VAL A 81 0.54 0.92 10.25
C VAL A 81 -0.66 0.76 9.34
N VAL A 82 -1.04 -0.49 9.09
CA VAL A 82 -2.33 -0.86 8.51
C VAL A 82 -3.11 -1.68 9.52
N VAL A 83 -4.43 -1.55 9.48
CA VAL A 83 -5.36 -2.25 10.38
C VAL A 83 -6.54 -2.78 9.59
N GLU A 84 -7.07 -3.92 10.02
CA GLU A 84 -8.31 -4.46 9.48
C GLU A 84 -9.54 -3.90 10.20
N ASP A 85 -10.62 -3.69 9.45
CA ASP A 85 -11.91 -3.36 10.04
C ASP A 85 -12.39 -4.49 10.97
N SER A 86 -13.00 -4.11 12.10
CA SER A 86 -13.42 -5.05 13.14
C SER A 86 -14.53 -6.02 12.70
N LYS A 87 -15.28 -5.66 11.66
CA LYS A 87 -16.36 -6.46 11.09
C LYS A 87 -16.32 -6.43 9.55
N PRO A 88 -16.74 -7.50 8.86
CA PRO A 88 -16.91 -7.47 7.42
C PRO A 88 -17.92 -6.40 6.98
N ALA A 89 -17.65 -5.72 5.87
CA ALA A 89 -18.52 -4.71 5.30
C ALA A 89 -18.54 -4.75 3.75
N ILE A 90 -19.50 -4.03 3.17
CA ILE A 90 -19.49 -3.66 1.75
C ILE A 90 -18.97 -2.23 1.65
N TYR A 91 -18.00 -1.99 0.76
CA TYR A 91 -17.34 -0.70 0.61
C TYR A 91 -17.77 -0.05 -0.71
N ALA A 92 -18.75 0.86 -0.62
CA ALA A 92 -19.14 1.67 -1.76
C ALA A 92 -18.10 2.75 -2.03
N TYR A 93 -17.69 2.90 -3.29
CA TYR A 93 -16.80 3.95 -3.74
C TYR A 93 -17.47 4.72 -4.88
N ASP A 94 -17.51 6.04 -4.74
CA ASP A 94 -18.07 6.96 -5.71
C ASP A 94 -17.00 7.98 -6.13
N GLN A 95 -16.99 8.35 -7.40
CA GLN A 95 -16.05 9.31 -7.97
C GLN A 95 -16.80 10.28 -8.87
N SER A 96 -16.59 11.58 -8.62
CA SER A 96 -17.07 12.66 -9.47
C SER A 96 -15.87 13.38 -10.08
N PHE A 97 -15.94 13.67 -11.37
CA PHE A 97 -14.89 14.37 -12.11
C PHE A 97 -15.41 15.73 -12.59
N ALA A 98 -14.60 16.77 -12.43
CA ALA A 98 -14.85 18.08 -13.00
C ALA A 98 -13.96 18.28 -14.24
N ALA A 99 -14.47 19.03 -15.23
CA ALA A 99 -13.76 19.40 -16.45
C ALA A 99 -12.68 20.46 -16.19
#